data_AF-A0A2G2M2S1-F1
#
_entry.id   AF-A0A2G2M2S1-F1
#
_cell.length_a   1.000
_cell.length_b   1.000
_cell.length_c   1.000
_cell.angle_alpha   90.00
_cell.angle_beta   90.00
_cell.angle_gamma   90.00
#
_symmetry.space_group_name_H-M   'P 1'
#
loop_
_entity.id
_entity.type
_entity.pdbx_description
1 polymer ?
#
loop_
_entity_poly.entity_id
_entity_poly.type
_entity_poly.pdbx_seq_one_letter_code
_entity_poly.pdbx_strand_id
1 'polypeptide(L)'
;MGQQRDKAFTDAFHFLVEHRGVEAEQKLVAKLSLHRFSELIGGNEPTFSETVVIAEILNVPVSSFQKCKPSPAPELEIAFAELMYVGCQMPKRQRTELAVKILELIHPDSEEVSSILKFKKVPSVN
;
A
#
# COMPACT_ATOMS: atom_id res chain seq x y z
N MET A 1 -14.38 -20.64 22.29
CA MET A 1 -13.61 -20.71 21.04
C MET A 1 -12.80 -19.43 20.94
N GLY A 2 -11.49 -19.49 21.21
CA GLY A 2 -10.65 -18.30 21.28
C GLY A 2 -10.37 -17.77 19.88
N GLN A 3 -10.81 -16.55 19.57
CA GLN A 3 -10.33 -15.80 18.41
C GLN A 3 -8.81 -15.73 18.51
N GLN A 4 -8.13 -16.32 17.52
CA GLN A 4 -6.68 -16.23 17.41
C GLN A 4 -6.35 -14.78 17.03
N ARG A 5 -6.14 -13.95 18.07
CA ARG A 5 -5.78 -12.53 17.94
C ARG A 5 -4.69 -12.37 16.90
N ASP A 6 -4.89 -11.49 15.92
CA ASP A 6 -3.92 -11.29 14.86
C ASP A 6 -2.70 -10.51 15.37
N LYS A 7 -1.74 -11.24 15.97
CA LYS A 7 -0.47 -10.69 16.45
C LYS A 7 0.26 -9.86 15.39
N ALA A 8 0.15 -10.20 14.11
CA ALA A 8 0.91 -9.52 13.06
C ALA A 8 0.45 -8.07 12.89
N PHE A 9 -0.86 -7.81 12.95
CA PHE A 9 -1.37 -6.43 12.93
C PHE A 9 -0.88 -5.67 14.16
N THR A 10 -1.09 -6.24 15.34
CA THR A 10 -0.76 -5.56 16.62
C THR A 10 0.72 -5.23 16.72
N ASP A 11 1.60 -6.18 16.35
CA ASP A 11 3.04 -5.99 16.38
C ASP A 11 3.47 -4.89 15.40
N ALA A 12 2.95 -4.92 14.16
CA ALA A 12 3.24 -3.89 13.15
C ALA A 12 2.69 -2.52 13.57
N PHE A 13 1.47 -2.47 14.11
CA PHE A 13 0.84 -1.24 14.58
C PHE A 13 1.62 -0.62 15.73
N HIS A 14 1.99 -1.41 16.75
CA HIS A 14 2.78 -0.94 17.87
C HIS A 14 4.14 -0.39 17.41
N PHE A 15 4.85 -1.16 16.57
CA PHE A 15 6.13 -0.75 16.02
C PHE A 15 6.03 0.58 15.25
N LEU A 16 5.02 0.72 14.38
CA LEU A 16 4.86 1.91 13.55
C LEU A 16 4.45 3.13 14.38
N VAL A 17 3.57 2.98 15.37
CA VAL A 17 3.19 4.07 16.28
C VAL A 17 4.41 4.54 17.06
N GLU A 18 5.18 3.63 17.64
CA GLU A 18 6.40 3.94 18.38
C GLU A 18 7.44 4.63 17.48
N HIS A 19 7.64 4.12 16.26
CA HIS A 19 8.59 4.68 15.31
C HIS A 19 8.20 6.09 14.81
N ARG A 20 6.90 6.38 14.64
CA ARG A 20 6.40 7.70 14.22
C ARG A 20 6.29 8.69 15.37
N GLY A 21 6.25 8.20 16.61
CA GLY A 21 6.29 8.99 17.83
C GLY A 21 4.96 9.67 18.20
N VAL A 22 5.04 10.54 19.20
CA VAL A 22 3.89 11.12 19.92
C VAL A 22 2.91 11.86 19.00
N GLU A 23 3.39 12.50 17.94
CA GLU A 23 2.51 13.21 16.99
C GLU A 23 1.53 12.25 16.28
N ALA A 24 2.03 11.10 15.84
CA ALA A 24 1.19 10.10 15.18
C ALA A 24 0.19 9.48 16.16
N GLU A 25 0.63 9.20 17.38
CA GLU A 25 -0.23 8.71 18.46
C GLU A 25 -1.39 9.69 18.72
N GLN A 26 -1.11 10.99 18.86
CA GLN A 26 -2.14 12.00 19.08
C GLN A 26 -3.16 12.06 17.93
N LYS A 27 -2.68 11.98 16.67
CA LYS A 27 -3.56 11.94 15.49
C LYS A 27 -4.43 10.69 15.47
N LEU A 28 -3.88 9.54 15.83
CA LEU A 28 -4.62 8.28 15.92
C LEU A 28 -5.68 8.34 17.01
N VAL A 29 -5.35 8.83 18.20
CA VAL A 29 -6.30 9.03 19.31
C VAL A 29 -7.41 10.00 18.91
N ALA A 30 -7.09 11.08 18.20
CA ALA A 30 -8.08 12.05 17.72
C ALA A 30 -9.05 11.45 16.69
N LYS A 31 -8.60 10.51 15.86
CA LYS A 31 -9.43 9.89 14.81
C LYS A 31 -10.19 8.66 15.27
N LEU A 32 -9.62 7.86 16.17
CA LEU A 32 -10.18 6.59 16.61
C LEU A 32 -10.90 6.69 17.96
N SER A 33 -10.65 7.74 18.74
CA SER A 33 -10.85 7.83 20.19
C SER A 33 -9.80 7.08 21.02
N LEU A 34 -9.55 7.57 22.24
CA LEU A 34 -8.60 6.95 23.17
C LEU A 34 -8.99 5.50 23.52
N HIS A 35 -10.29 5.24 23.67
CA HIS A 35 -10.79 3.91 23.99
C HIS A 35 -10.46 2.92 22.87
N ARG A 36 -10.81 3.26 21.62
CA ARG A 36 -10.55 2.38 20.48
C ARG A 36 -9.06 2.23 20.19
N PHE A 37 -8.27 3.29 20.36
CA PHE A 37 -6.81 3.20 20.25
C PHE A 37 -6.24 2.17 21.24
N SER A 38 -6.66 2.22 22.51
CA SER A 38 -6.25 1.25 23.54
C SER A 38 -6.64 -0.19 23.19
N GLU A 39 -7.84 -0.39 22.64
CA GLU A 39 -8.28 -1.70 22.14
C GLU A 39 -7.37 -2.26 21.04
N LEU A 40 -6.97 -1.43 20.08
CA LEU A 40 -6.09 -1.84 18.98
C LEU A 40 -4.69 -2.17 19.48
N ILE A 41 -4.15 -1.40 20.44
CA ILE A 41 -2.90 -1.73 21.14
C ILE A 41 -3.04 -3.05 21.93
N GLY A 42 -4.22 -3.30 22.51
CA GLY A 42 -4.56 -4.56 23.19
C GLY A 42 -4.78 -5.77 22.27
N GLY A 43 -4.71 -5.56 20.95
CA GLY A 43 -4.77 -6.60 19.94
C GLY A 43 -6.15 -6.91 19.38
N ASN A 44 -7.10 -5.97 19.50
CA ASN A 44 -8.33 -6.04 18.72
C ASN A 44 -8.06 -5.75 17.25
N GLU A 45 -8.79 -6.42 16.37
CA GLU A 45 -8.68 -6.18 14.93
C GLU A 45 -9.30 -4.84 14.55
N PRO A 46 -8.65 -4.06 13.66
CA PRO A 46 -9.25 -2.89 13.06
C PRO A 46 -10.27 -3.33 12.01
N THR A 47 -11.30 -2.50 11.83
CA THR A 47 -12.13 -2.55 10.63
C THR A 47 -11.33 -2.07 9.42
N PHE A 48 -11.84 -2.34 8.21
CA PHE A 48 -11.18 -1.89 6.98
C PHE A 48 -11.02 -0.35 6.94
N SER A 49 -12.06 0.39 7.33
CA SER A 49 -12.00 1.86 7.39
C SER A 49 -10.97 2.36 8.41
N GLU A 50 -10.87 1.73 9.58
CA GLU A 50 -9.83 2.04 10.56
C GLU A 50 -8.43 1.75 9.99
N THR A 51 -8.26 0.64 9.29
CA THR A 51 -6.97 0.28 8.67
C THR A 51 -6.52 1.32 7.65
N VAL A 52 -7.42 1.83 6.83
CA VAL A 52 -7.13 2.91 5.87
C VAL A 52 -6.67 4.18 6.59
N VAL A 53 -7.40 4.60 7.63
CA VAL A 53 -7.07 5.78 8.44
C VAL A 53 -5.72 5.62 9.15
N ILE A 54 -5.46 4.45 9.72
CA ILE A 54 -4.21 4.12 10.39
C ILE A 54 -3.04 4.18 9.40
N ALA A 55 -3.19 3.56 8.23
CA ALA A 55 -2.17 3.57 7.19
C ALA A 55 -1.84 4.98 6.70
N GLU A 56 -2.87 5.82 6.52
CA GLU A 56 -2.71 7.23 6.14
C GLU A 56 -1.93 8.02 7.21
N ILE A 57 -2.31 7.92 8.49
CA ILE A 57 -1.65 8.65 9.59
C ILE A 57 -0.22 8.19 9.80
N LEU A 58 0.03 6.88 9.71
CA LEU A 58 1.36 6.30 9.86
C LEU A 58 2.22 6.42 8.60
N ASN A 59 1.66 6.95 7.52
CA ASN A 59 2.29 7.15 6.22
C ASN A 59 2.94 5.84 5.71
N VAL A 60 2.12 4.78 5.68
CA VAL A 60 2.48 3.45 5.16
C VAL A 60 1.37 2.95 4.25
N PRO A 61 1.65 2.06 3.28
CA PRO A 61 0.59 1.45 2.50
C PRO A 61 -0.27 0.53 3.39
N VAL A 62 -1.57 0.40 3.09
CA VAL A 62 -2.52 -0.49 3.80
C VAL A 62 -2.03 -1.95 3.84
N SER A 63 -1.30 -2.37 2.81
CA SER A 63 -0.68 -3.70 2.74
C SER A 63 0.33 -3.99 3.84
N SER A 64 0.86 -2.96 4.53
CA SER A 64 1.76 -3.12 5.68
C SER A 64 1.10 -3.86 6.85
N PHE A 65 -0.23 -3.87 6.89
CA PHE A 65 -1.02 -4.55 7.92
C PHE A 65 -1.60 -5.88 7.44
N GLN A 66 -1.41 -6.23 6.16
CA GLN A 66 -1.93 -7.46 5.59
C GLN A 66 -0.93 -8.59 5.78
N LYS A 67 -1.40 -9.74 6.26
CA LYS A 67 -0.66 -10.99 6.13
C LYS A 67 -0.66 -11.41 4.67
N CYS A 68 0.40 -11.08 3.95
CA CYS A 68 0.67 -11.72 2.68
C CYS A 68 0.98 -13.19 2.95
N LYS A 69 0.10 -14.10 2.52
CA LYS A 69 0.53 -15.49 2.35
C LYS A 69 1.57 -15.49 1.23
N PRO A 70 2.69 -16.22 1.39
CA PRO A 70 3.65 -16.36 0.30
C PRO A 70 2.91 -16.85 -0.95
N SER A 71 3.14 -16.18 -2.06
CA SER A 71 2.59 -16.52 -3.36
C SER A 71 2.98 -17.96 -3.72
N PRO A 72 2.10 -18.73 -4.37
CA PRO A 72 2.48 -20.00 -4.97
C PRO A 72 3.53 -19.83 -6.10
N ALA A 73 3.76 -18.59 -6.57
CA ALA A 73 4.76 -18.23 -7.57
C ALA A 73 5.78 -17.24 -6.97
N PRO A 74 6.82 -17.71 -6.26
CA PRO A 74 7.82 -16.86 -5.63
C PRO A 74 8.63 -16.04 -6.64
N GLU A 75 8.82 -16.55 -7.86
CA GLU A 75 9.50 -15.84 -8.94
C GLU A 75 8.76 -14.55 -9.32
N LEU A 76 7.43 -14.57 -9.25
CA LEU A 76 6.60 -13.40 -9.52
C LEU A 76 6.73 -12.36 -8.40
N GLU A 77 6.84 -12.78 -7.14
CA GLU A 77 7.08 -11.87 -6.02
C GLU A 77 8.44 -11.18 -6.14
N ILE A 78 9.48 -11.94 -6.52
CA ILE A 78 10.83 -11.41 -6.75
C ILE A 78 10.79 -10.41 -7.91
N ALA A 79 10.23 -10.79 -9.05
CA ALA A 79 10.12 -9.92 -10.21
C ALA A 79 9.34 -8.63 -9.90
N PHE A 80 8.26 -8.75 -9.11
CA PHE A 80 7.49 -7.58 -8.66
C PHE A 80 8.30 -6.69 -7.71
N ALA A 81 9.04 -7.27 -6.77
CA ALA A 81 9.90 -6.52 -5.85
C ALA A 81 11.02 -5.78 -6.60
N GLU A 82 11.67 -6.42 -7.56
CA GLU A 82 12.69 -5.80 -8.42
C GLU A 82 12.11 -4.66 -9.25
N LEU A 83 10.94 -4.88 -9.85
CA LEU A 83 10.23 -3.87 -10.63
C LEU A 83 9.88 -2.65 -9.76
N MET A 84 9.41 -2.87 -8.53
CA MET A 84 9.09 -1.78 -7.59
C MET A 84 10.36 -1.04 -7.12
N TYR A 85 11.45 -1.77 -6.87
CA TYR A 85 12.74 -1.20 -6.47
C TYR A 85 13.34 -0.30 -7.56
N VAL A 86 13.29 -0.74 -8.81
CA VAL A 86 13.75 0.05 -9.96
C VAL A 86 12.78 1.20 -10.24
N GLY A 87 11.48 0.90 -10.21
CA GLY A 87 10.41 1.85 -10.52
C GLY A 87 10.39 3.05 -9.58
N CYS A 88 10.68 2.88 -8.28
CA CYS A 88 10.64 3.99 -7.32
C CYS A 88 11.69 5.08 -7.60
N GLN A 89 12.81 4.72 -8.23
CA GLN A 89 13.92 5.63 -8.58
C GLN A 89 13.67 6.38 -9.90
N MET A 90 12.71 5.91 -10.71
CA MET A 90 12.41 6.52 -12.00
C MET A 90 11.64 7.85 -11.87
N PRO A 91 11.87 8.84 -12.75
CA PRO A 91 11.01 10.01 -12.87
C PRO A 91 9.54 9.62 -13.15
N LYS A 92 8.60 10.47 -12.71
CA LYS A 92 7.15 10.24 -12.86
C LYS A 92 6.75 9.81 -14.27
N ARG A 93 7.30 10.47 -15.30
CA ARG A 93 7.04 10.14 -16.72
C ARG A 93 7.42 8.69 -17.07
N GLN A 94 8.59 8.23 -16.62
CA GLN A 94 9.07 6.88 -16.89
C GLN A 94 8.26 5.83 -16.12
N ARG A 95 7.86 6.13 -14.87
CA ARG A 95 6.95 5.25 -14.12
C ARG A 95 5.60 5.09 -14.83
N THR A 96 5.05 6.18 -15.40
CA THR A 96 3.81 6.10 -16.19
C THR A 96 3.99 5.25 -17.45
N GLU A 97 5.11 5.39 -18.16
CA GLU A 97 5.42 4.56 -19.33
C GLU A 97 5.57 3.07 -18.97
N LEU A 98 6.22 2.78 -17.84
CA LEU A 98 6.36 1.43 -17.32
C LEU A 98 5.00 0.80 -16.96
N ALA A 99 4.13 1.55 -16.28
CA ALA A 99 2.79 1.11 -15.94
C ALA A 99 1.96 0.73 -17.19
N VAL A 100 2.06 1.52 -18.26
CA VAL A 100 1.38 1.22 -19.52
C VAL A 100 1.92 -0.06 -20.15
N LYS A 101 3.24 -0.23 -20.24
CA LYS A 101 3.84 -1.47 -20.79
C LYS A 101 3.40 -2.72 -20.01
N ILE A 102 3.29 -2.63 -18.69
CA ILE A 102 2.79 -3.74 -17.87
C ILE A 102 1.34 -4.06 -18.23
N LEU A 103 0.49 -3.04 -18.41
CA LEU A 103 -0.90 -3.23 -18.82
C LEU A 103 -1.00 -3.84 -20.22
N GLU A 104 -0.15 -3.45 -21.17
CA GLU A 104 -0.07 -4.06 -22.51
C GLU A 104 0.29 -5.55 -22.44
N LEU A 105 1.16 -5.95 -21.53
CA LEU A 105 1.53 -7.37 -21.33
C LEU A 105 0.39 -8.20 -20.74
N ILE A 106 -0.44 -7.59 -19.88
CA ILE A 106 -1.56 -8.27 -19.21
C ILE A 106 -2.80 -8.32 -20.12
N HIS A 107 -3.03 -7.26 -20.88
CA HIS A 107 -4.20 -7.08 -21.76
C HIS A 107 -3.78 -6.58 -23.14
N PRO A 108 -3.20 -7.44 -24.00
CA PRO A 108 -2.64 -7.03 -25.29
C PRO A 108 -3.67 -6.40 -26.23
N ASP A 109 -4.96 -6.71 -26.06
CA ASP A 109 -6.04 -6.28 -26.96
C ASP A 109 -6.99 -5.23 -26.33
N SER A 110 -6.66 -4.63 -25.18
CA SER A 110 -7.58 -3.70 -24.50
C SER A 110 -7.57 -2.27 -25.08
N GLU A 111 -8.73 -1.79 -25.55
CA GLU A 111 -8.94 -0.41 -26.03
C GLU A 111 -8.72 0.66 -24.93
N GLU A 112 -8.79 0.29 -23.65
CA GLU A 112 -8.54 1.19 -22.51
C GLU A 112 -7.06 1.54 -22.35
N VAL A 113 -6.15 0.62 -22.72
CA VAL A 113 -4.71 0.91 -22.73
C VAL A 113 -4.39 1.94 -23.83
N SER A 114 -5.09 1.82 -24.96
CA SER A 114 -5.01 2.78 -26.07
C SER A 114 -5.51 4.18 -25.72
N SER A 115 -6.48 4.34 -24.80
CA SER A 115 -6.97 5.66 -24.39
C SER A 115 -6.06 6.36 -23.38
N ILE A 116 -5.39 5.61 -22.50
CA ILE A 116 -4.30 6.14 -21.63
C ILE A 116 -3.13 6.65 -22.49
N LEU A 117 -2.81 5.96 -23.58
CA LEU A 117 -1.78 6.36 -24.54
C LEU A 117 -2.15 7.57 -25.41
N LYS A 118 -3.45 7.83 -25.64
CA LYS A 118 -3.93 8.95 -26.48
C LYS A 118 -3.68 10.34 -25.87
N PHE A 119 -3.36 10.45 -24.58
CA PHE A 119 -2.93 11.72 -23.97
C PHE A 119 -1.50 12.16 -24.36
N LYS A 120 -0.80 11.42 -25.22
CA LYS A 120 0.60 11.66 -25.60
C LYS A 120 0.86 12.07 -27.04
N LYS A 121 -0.13 12.49 -27.83
CA LYS A 121 0.15 13.36 -28.99
C LYS A 121 0.24 14.82 -28.53
N VAL A 122 1.29 15.13 -27.78
CA VAL A 122 1.80 16.50 -27.71
C VAL A 122 2.61 16.71 -28.99
N PRO A 123 2.36 17.77 -29.78
CA PRO A 123 3.06 17.96 -31.05
C PRO A 123 4.56 18.11 -30.80
N SER A 124 5.35 17.35 -31.55
CA SER A 124 6.78 17.58 -31.73
C SER A 124 6.97 18.98 -32.28
N VAL A 125 7.45 19.91 -31.46
CA VAL A 125 7.90 21.23 -31.90
C VAL A 125 9.30 21.06 -32.48
N ASN A 126 9.46 21.52 -33.73
CA ASN A 126 10.74 21.63 -34.45
C ASN A 126 11.74 22.52 -33.72
#